data_AF-A0A2E7NYP1-F1
#
_entry.id   AF-A0A2E7NYP1-F1
#
_cell.length_a   1.000
_cell.length_b   1.000
_cell.length_c   1.000
_cell.angle_alpha   90.00
_cell.angle_beta   90.00
_cell.angle_gamma   90.00
#
_symmetry.space_group_name_H-M   'P 1'
#
loop_
_entity.id
_entity.type
_entity.pdbx_description
1 polymer ?
#
loop_
_entity_poly.entity_id
_entity_poly.type
_entity_poly.pdbx_seq_one_letter_code
_entity_poly.pdbx_strand_id
1 'polypeptide(L)'
;MGFIPFSDYALGNGDTFGLYWPIGRESLEPIVVETWHDSWTIQPVGSSLAAFLRVVQSATEEYPEPPTVLEDPDSPFACFVAAKEAQQVEGAIVLLERATTILPEYTDALSLLWAQYVRAGRIEDAIVTALHAIISPPSFGTRPLKALRWLCGRESIPPLLAEDPVWLARKELTLSFGGKKENADFPVLLNAIQRYLDQSEFVLASTLMQTYAELMWRETVSFRERYGFIAAEFIAWQIEVGEKYAMGSRSVQMPES
;
A
#
# COMPACT_ATOMS: atom_id res chain seq x y z
N MET A 1 -2.07 -9.13 -8.62
CA MET A 1 -3.43 -9.44 -8.16
C MET A 1 -4.15 -8.14 -7.85
N GLY A 2 -5.47 -8.11 -8.01
CA GLY A 2 -6.31 -7.09 -7.39
C GLY A 2 -6.65 -5.84 -8.21
N PHE A 3 -6.18 -5.62 -9.44
CA PHE A 3 -6.62 -4.48 -10.26
C PHE A 3 -7.37 -4.92 -11.51
N ILE A 4 -8.53 -4.31 -11.78
CA ILE A 4 -9.32 -4.50 -13.00
C ILE A 4 -9.66 -3.11 -13.57
N PRO A 5 -9.12 -2.71 -14.74
CA PRO A 5 -9.39 -1.40 -15.33
C PRO A 5 -10.80 -1.32 -15.90
N PHE A 6 -11.38 -0.13 -15.92
CA PHE A 6 -12.59 0.19 -16.67
C PHE A 6 -12.22 0.52 -18.13
N SER A 7 -12.92 -0.10 -19.08
CA SER A 7 -12.80 0.26 -20.50
C SER A 7 -13.54 1.57 -20.83
N ASP A 8 -14.67 1.77 -20.17
CA ASP A 8 -15.41 3.02 -20.17
C ASP A 8 -14.68 3.95 -19.16
N TYR A 9 -14.33 5.19 -19.52
CA TYR A 9 -13.44 6.10 -18.76
C TYR A 9 -11.92 5.92 -18.94
N ALA A 10 -11.45 5.41 -20.09
CA ALA A 10 -10.03 5.56 -20.44
C ALA A 10 -9.69 7.05 -20.64
N LEU A 11 -8.80 7.59 -19.79
CA LEU A 11 -8.49 9.02 -19.72
C LEU A 11 -7.46 9.46 -20.79
N GLY A 12 -6.90 8.50 -21.53
CA GLY A 12 -5.76 8.70 -22.44
C GLY A 12 -4.41 8.49 -21.73
N ASN A 13 -3.32 8.40 -22.49
CA ASN A 13 -1.94 8.27 -22.00
C ASN A 13 -1.61 7.10 -21.04
N GLY A 14 -2.51 6.14 -20.88
CA GLY A 14 -2.33 5.00 -19.97
C GLY A 14 -2.97 5.19 -18.59
N ASP A 15 -3.61 6.34 -18.35
CA ASP A 15 -4.36 6.60 -17.12
C ASP A 15 -5.76 5.97 -17.21
N THR A 16 -6.18 5.31 -16.14
CA THR A 16 -7.42 4.55 -16.10
C THR A 16 -7.95 4.45 -14.68
N PHE A 17 -9.27 4.54 -14.56
CA PHE A 17 -9.97 4.11 -13.37
C PHE A 17 -10.12 2.58 -13.36
N GLY A 18 -10.12 1.98 -12.18
CA GLY A 18 -10.41 0.56 -12.06
C GLY A 18 -10.71 0.12 -10.64
N LEU A 19 -11.12 -1.14 -10.52
CA LEU A 19 -11.36 -1.79 -9.23
C LEU A 19 -10.04 -2.24 -8.65
N TYR A 20 -9.79 -1.88 -7.40
CA TYR A 20 -8.67 -2.38 -6.62
C TYR A 20 -9.16 -3.17 -5.41
N TRP A 21 -8.57 -4.33 -5.18
CA TRP A 21 -8.76 -5.08 -3.94
C TRP A 21 -7.55 -4.91 -3.05
N PRO A 22 -7.73 -4.30 -1.87
CA PRO A 22 -6.66 -4.19 -0.89
C PRO A 22 -6.12 -5.55 -0.48
N ILE A 23 -4.82 -5.60 -0.21
CA ILE A 23 -4.11 -6.83 0.14
C ILE A 23 -4.68 -7.43 1.44
N GLY A 24 -5.08 -8.70 1.39
CA GLY A 24 -5.72 -9.39 2.51
C GLY A 24 -7.22 -9.08 2.66
N ARG A 25 -7.82 -8.38 1.69
CA ARG A 25 -9.25 -7.99 1.67
C ARG A 25 -9.94 -8.36 0.36
N GLU A 26 -9.42 -9.35 -0.34
CA GLU A 26 -9.88 -9.79 -1.65
C GLU A 26 -11.30 -10.37 -1.64
N SER A 27 -11.83 -10.70 -0.46
CA SER A 27 -13.21 -11.14 -0.22
C SER A 27 -14.21 -10.00 -0.01
N LEU A 28 -13.74 -8.77 0.18
CA LEU A 28 -14.57 -7.58 0.36
C LEU A 28 -14.86 -6.90 -1.00
N GLU A 29 -15.76 -5.92 -0.97
CA GLU A 29 -16.00 -5.06 -2.12
C GLU A 29 -14.71 -4.30 -2.49
N PRO A 30 -14.36 -4.21 -3.80
CA PRO A 30 -13.22 -3.41 -4.22
C PRO A 30 -13.46 -1.92 -4.01
N ILE A 31 -12.36 -1.19 -3.83
CA ILE A 31 -12.33 0.25 -3.96
C ILE A 31 -12.16 0.66 -5.43
N VAL A 32 -12.44 1.91 -5.75
CA VAL A 32 -12.10 2.49 -7.06
C VAL A 32 -10.79 3.25 -6.92
N VAL A 33 -9.84 2.94 -7.80
CA VAL A 33 -8.57 3.65 -7.91
C VAL A 33 -8.42 4.27 -9.29
N GLU A 34 -7.58 5.28 -9.38
CA GLU A 34 -7.09 5.86 -10.61
C GLU A 34 -5.59 5.62 -10.71
N THR A 35 -5.13 5.09 -11.85
CA THR A 35 -3.70 4.95 -12.13
C THR A 35 -3.18 6.17 -12.86
N TRP A 36 -2.05 6.69 -12.40
CA TRP A 36 -1.31 7.78 -13.03
C TRP A 36 -0.01 7.21 -13.59
N HIS A 37 0.05 7.03 -14.90
CA HIS A 37 1.10 6.31 -15.60
C HIS A 37 2.48 6.98 -15.45
N ASP A 38 2.55 8.29 -15.68
CA ASP A 38 3.81 9.02 -15.68
C ASP A 38 4.46 9.11 -14.29
N SER A 39 3.64 9.21 -13.24
CA SER A 39 4.11 9.25 -11.85
C SER A 39 4.25 7.87 -11.21
N TRP A 40 3.77 6.81 -11.87
CA TRP A 40 3.69 5.46 -11.31
C TRP A 40 2.95 5.43 -9.97
N THR A 41 1.88 6.23 -9.85
CA THR A 41 1.07 6.36 -8.65
C THR A 41 -0.34 5.83 -8.85
N ILE A 42 -0.96 5.38 -7.76
CA ILE A 42 -2.34 4.93 -7.72
C ILE A 42 -3.06 5.77 -6.67
N GLN A 43 -4.12 6.45 -7.10
CA GLN A 43 -4.97 7.26 -6.23
C GLN A 43 -6.22 6.48 -5.82
N PRO A 44 -6.49 6.26 -4.53
CA PRO A 44 -7.65 5.49 -4.06
C PRO A 44 -8.90 6.37 -3.93
N VAL A 45 -9.53 6.65 -5.06
CA VAL A 45 -10.58 7.68 -5.24
C VAL A 45 -11.88 7.35 -4.50
N GLY A 46 -12.43 6.14 -4.65
CA GLY A 46 -13.76 5.79 -4.13
C GLY A 46 -13.74 4.57 -3.23
N SER A 47 -14.55 4.55 -2.18
CA SER A 47 -14.69 3.40 -1.26
C SER A 47 -15.33 2.17 -1.90
N SER A 48 -16.10 2.38 -2.99
CA SER A 48 -16.80 1.35 -3.75
C SER A 48 -17.12 1.85 -5.15
N LEU A 49 -17.46 0.92 -6.05
CA LEU A 49 -17.98 1.28 -7.38
C LEU A 49 -19.27 2.10 -7.28
N ALA A 50 -20.16 1.73 -6.35
CA ALA A 50 -21.41 2.44 -6.15
C ALA A 50 -21.21 3.88 -5.67
N ALA A 51 -20.24 4.13 -4.80
CA ALA A 51 -19.89 5.49 -4.37
C ALA A 51 -19.33 6.31 -5.52
N PHE A 52 -18.37 5.74 -6.28
CA PHE A 52 -17.78 6.39 -7.44
C PHE A 52 -18.83 6.78 -8.50
N LEU A 53 -19.74 5.86 -8.85
CA LEU A 53 -20.78 6.14 -9.85
C LEU A 53 -21.74 7.26 -9.43
N ARG A 54 -22.01 7.44 -8.13
CA ARG A 54 -22.83 8.58 -7.67
C ARG A 54 -22.13 9.91 -7.94
N VAL A 55 -20.83 9.99 -7.69
CA VAL A 55 -20.01 11.18 -7.95
C VAL A 55 -19.99 11.48 -9.45
N VAL A 56 -19.70 10.46 -10.28
CA VAL A 56 -19.66 10.61 -11.74
C VAL A 56 -21.00 11.04 -12.31
N GLN A 57 -22.13 10.51 -11.81
CA GLN A 57 -23.46 10.90 -12.27
C GLN A 57 -23.83 12.34 -11.89
N SER A 58 -23.27 12.87 -10.81
CA SER A 58 -23.44 14.27 -10.40
C SER A 58 -22.44 15.23 -11.03
N ALA A 59 -21.38 14.71 -11.67
CA ALA A 59 -20.34 15.53 -12.27
C ALA A 59 -20.87 16.29 -13.48
N THR A 60 -20.58 17.58 -13.54
CA THR A 60 -20.88 18.44 -14.70
C THR A 60 -19.78 18.42 -15.75
N GLU A 61 -18.60 17.93 -15.38
CA GLU A 61 -17.43 17.85 -16.23
C GLU A 61 -17.22 16.43 -16.78
N GLU A 62 -16.47 16.31 -17.88
CA GLU A 62 -16.13 15.04 -18.50
C GLU A 62 -15.21 14.18 -17.61
N TYR A 63 -14.38 14.83 -16.79
CA TYR A 63 -13.53 14.19 -15.80
C TYR A 63 -14.14 14.35 -14.39
N PRO A 64 -14.48 13.24 -13.70
CA PRO A 64 -15.04 13.32 -12.36
C PRO A 64 -13.95 13.63 -11.32
N GLU A 65 -14.10 14.75 -10.62
CA GLU A 65 -13.28 15.06 -9.45
C GLU A 65 -13.44 13.99 -8.35
N PRO A 66 -12.39 13.70 -7.55
CA PRO A 66 -12.51 12.80 -6.41
C PRO A 66 -13.55 13.27 -5.39
N PRO A 67 -14.29 12.36 -4.74
CA PRO A 67 -15.28 12.76 -3.74
C PRO A 67 -14.63 13.44 -2.53
N THR A 68 -15.38 14.34 -1.92
CA THR A 68 -15.11 14.82 -0.56
C THR A 68 -15.53 13.78 0.48
N VAL A 69 -15.07 13.94 1.73
CA VAL A 69 -15.48 13.06 2.85
C VAL A 69 -16.97 13.17 3.20
N LEU A 70 -17.68 14.19 2.69
CA LEU A 70 -19.14 14.30 2.82
C LEU A 70 -19.88 13.44 1.78
N GLU A 71 -19.31 13.30 0.58
CA GLU A 71 -19.90 12.53 -0.52
C GLU A 71 -19.56 11.04 -0.41
N ASP A 72 -18.33 10.73 0.01
CA ASP A 72 -17.86 9.38 0.31
C ASP A 72 -17.04 9.35 1.61
N PRO A 73 -17.70 9.17 2.77
CA PRO A 73 -17.05 9.19 4.08
C PRO A 73 -16.01 8.11 4.32
N ASP A 74 -15.99 7.07 3.48
CA ASP A 74 -15.08 5.93 3.56
C ASP A 74 -14.05 5.94 2.42
N SER A 75 -14.07 6.92 1.50
CA SER A 75 -13.03 7.06 0.48
C SER A 75 -11.66 7.25 1.14
N PRO A 76 -10.66 6.40 0.86
CA PRO A 76 -9.33 6.55 1.44
C PRO A 76 -8.71 7.90 1.09
N PHE A 77 -8.82 8.34 -0.17
CA PHE A 77 -8.29 9.62 -0.61
C PHE A 77 -9.01 10.80 0.05
N ALA A 78 -10.34 10.77 0.12
CA ALA A 78 -11.13 11.85 0.75
C ALA A 78 -10.79 12.01 2.23
N CYS A 79 -10.68 10.89 2.95
CA CYS A 79 -10.26 10.84 4.34
C CYS A 79 -8.84 11.40 4.52
N PHE A 80 -7.90 11.03 3.65
CA PHE A 80 -6.52 11.50 3.68
C PHE A 80 -6.43 13.02 3.46
N VAL A 81 -7.15 13.57 2.47
CA VAL A 81 -7.20 15.01 2.20
C VAL A 81 -7.78 15.76 3.40
N ALA A 82 -8.94 15.31 3.92
CA ALA A 82 -9.56 15.93 5.10
C ALA A 82 -8.65 15.88 6.33
N ALA A 83 -7.89 14.80 6.52
CA ALA A 83 -6.95 14.66 7.64
C ALA A 83 -5.76 15.63 7.56
N LYS A 84 -5.32 16.01 6.35
CA LYS A 84 -4.26 17.02 6.18
C LYS A 84 -4.72 18.42 6.59
N GLU A 85 -6.01 18.71 6.44
CA GLU A 85 -6.62 20.00 6.76
C GLU A 85 -7.13 20.08 8.21
N ALA A 86 -7.29 18.92 8.86
CA ALA A 86 -7.74 18.81 10.23
C ALA A 86 -6.80 19.55 11.20
N GLN A 87 -7.38 20.46 11.99
CA GLN A 87 -6.65 21.24 12.99
C GLN A 87 -6.34 20.43 14.27
N GLN A 88 -7.21 19.49 14.61
CA GLN A 88 -7.11 18.66 15.81
C GLN A 88 -6.45 17.32 15.48
N VAL A 89 -5.49 16.91 16.31
CA VAL A 89 -4.72 15.67 16.11
C VAL A 89 -5.64 14.45 16.11
N GLU A 90 -6.57 14.38 17.05
CA GLU A 90 -7.51 13.27 17.21
C GLU A 90 -8.46 13.17 16.01
N GLY A 91 -8.91 14.31 15.48
CA GLY A 91 -9.75 14.34 14.27
C GLY A 91 -9.02 13.80 13.04
N ALA A 92 -7.74 14.17 12.88
CA ALA A 92 -6.89 13.64 11.81
C ALA A 92 -6.67 12.13 11.97
N ILE A 93 -6.43 11.65 13.19
CA ILE A 93 -6.28 10.21 13.50
C ILE A 93 -7.51 9.42 13.07
N VAL A 94 -8.72 9.87 13.43
CA VAL A 94 -9.97 9.15 13.09
C VAL A 94 -10.13 9.00 11.58
N LEU A 95 -9.86 10.06 10.81
CA LEU A 95 -9.94 10.04 9.36
C LEU A 95 -8.89 9.10 8.74
N LEU A 96 -7.66 9.12 9.27
CA LEU A 96 -6.58 8.29 8.76
C LEU A 96 -6.75 6.81 9.13
N GLU A 97 -7.21 6.51 10.34
CA GLU A 97 -7.60 5.16 10.77
C GLU A 97 -8.71 4.61 9.87
N ARG A 98 -9.66 5.45 9.44
CA ARG A 98 -10.68 5.06 8.47
C ARG A 98 -10.08 4.76 7.09
N ALA A 99 -9.22 5.65 6.58
CA ALA A 99 -8.56 5.45 5.29
C ALA A 99 -7.74 4.15 5.26
N THR A 100 -6.95 3.88 6.31
CA THR A 100 -6.13 2.67 6.41
C THR A 100 -6.94 1.43 6.82
N THR A 101 -8.12 1.63 7.39
CA THR A 101 -9.11 0.54 7.52
C THR A 101 -9.65 0.15 6.17
N ILE A 102 -9.83 1.05 5.20
CA ILE A 102 -10.32 0.65 3.87
C ILE A 102 -9.17 0.15 2.98
N LEU A 103 -8.04 0.85 2.98
CA LEU A 103 -6.83 0.52 2.24
C LEU A 103 -5.62 0.40 3.19
N PRO A 104 -5.36 -0.80 3.76
CA PRO A 104 -4.29 -1.03 4.74
C PRO A 104 -2.88 -0.64 4.31
N GLU A 105 -2.61 -0.66 3.00
CA GLU A 105 -1.33 -0.39 2.35
C GLU A 105 -1.24 1.03 1.78
N TYR A 106 -2.13 1.95 2.21
CA TYR A 106 -2.10 3.34 1.76
C TYR A 106 -0.90 4.10 2.37
N THR A 107 0.25 4.03 1.72
CA THR A 107 1.54 4.52 2.25
C THR A 107 1.52 5.98 2.71
N ASP A 108 0.89 6.90 1.97
CA ASP A 108 0.82 8.31 2.38
C ASP A 108 -0.07 8.51 3.62
N ALA A 109 -1.21 7.82 3.70
CA ALA A 109 -2.08 7.86 4.88
C ALA A 109 -1.40 7.23 6.10
N LEU A 110 -0.72 6.09 5.95
CA LEU A 110 0.07 5.46 7.02
C LEU A 110 1.18 6.39 7.51
N SER A 111 1.90 7.06 6.60
CA SER A 111 2.96 8.00 6.95
C SER A 111 2.43 9.19 7.74
N LEU A 112 1.25 9.71 7.37
CA LEU A 112 0.61 10.79 8.12
C LEU A 112 0.05 10.29 9.46
N LEU A 113 -0.54 9.09 9.50
CA LEU A 113 -1.10 8.48 10.70
C LEU A 113 -0.02 8.24 11.76
N TRP A 114 1.12 7.69 11.35
CA TRP A 114 2.31 7.56 12.19
C TRP A 114 2.67 8.90 12.85
N ALA A 115 2.74 9.97 12.05
CA ALA A 115 3.10 11.29 12.56
C ALA A 115 2.06 11.81 13.57
N GLN A 116 0.77 11.57 13.35
CA GLN A 116 -0.28 11.96 14.29
C GLN A 116 -0.24 11.13 15.58
N TYR A 117 -0.01 9.81 15.51
CA TYR A 117 0.18 8.99 16.70
C TYR A 117 1.39 9.43 17.53
N VAL A 118 2.49 9.82 16.90
CA VAL A 118 3.64 10.42 17.60
C VAL A 118 3.23 11.72 18.33
N ARG A 119 2.47 12.61 17.67
CA ARG A 119 1.99 13.86 18.27
C ARG A 119 1.02 13.63 19.43
N ALA A 120 0.17 12.61 19.34
CA ALA A 120 -0.76 12.22 20.38
C ALA A 120 -0.13 11.40 21.52
N GLY A 121 1.16 11.05 21.43
CA GLY A 121 1.84 10.20 22.42
C GLY A 121 1.43 8.73 22.37
N ARG A 122 0.70 8.29 21.33
CA ARG A 122 0.31 6.90 21.08
C ARG A 122 1.48 6.12 20.47
N ILE A 123 2.53 5.90 21.26
CA ILE A 123 3.83 5.40 20.75
C ILE A 123 3.75 3.98 20.20
N GLU A 124 2.98 3.09 20.82
CA GLU A 124 2.85 1.71 20.34
C GLU A 124 2.16 1.66 18.96
N ASP A 125 1.05 2.40 18.82
CA ASP A 125 0.33 2.53 17.55
C ASP A 125 1.22 3.16 16.46
N ALA A 126 2.04 4.15 16.83
CA ALA A 126 3.00 4.76 15.92
C ALA A 126 4.03 3.74 15.42
N ILE A 127 4.53 2.84 16.27
CA ILE A 127 5.48 1.80 15.85
C ILE A 127 4.84 0.86 14.84
N VAL A 128 3.65 0.32 15.13
CA VAL A 128 2.92 -0.57 14.22
C VAL A 128 2.72 0.11 12.87
N THR A 129 2.22 1.35 12.90
CA THR A 129 1.93 2.12 11.69
C THR A 129 3.19 2.43 10.88
N ALA A 130 4.31 2.72 11.54
CA ALA A 130 5.58 2.96 10.86
C ALA A 130 6.11 1.71 10.15
N LEU A 131 6.02 0.54 10.79
CA LEU A 131 6.40 -0.74 10.18
C LEU A 131 5.53 -1.03 8.96
N HIS A 132 4.20 -0.86 9.08
CA HIS A 132 3.27 -0.99 7.96
C HIS A 132 3.59 -0.03 6.81
N ALA A 133 3.88 1.24 7.10
CA ALA A 133 4.25 2.22 6.08
C ALA A 133 5.50 1.77 5.31
N ILE A 134 6.50 1.22 6.00
CA ILE A 134 7.78 0.79 5.39
C ILE A 134 7.57 -0.34 4.40
N ILE A 135 6.71 -1.30 4.73
CA ILE A 135 6.44 -2.44 3.84
C ILE A 135 5.42 -2.13 2.74
N SER A 136 4.77 -0.96 2.76
CA SER A 136 3.68 -0.62 1.84
C SER A 136 4.14 -0.09 0.47
N PRO A 137 3.36 -0.32 -0.61
CA PRO A 137 3.79 -0.08 -1.98
C PRO A 137 4.06 1.41 -2.30
N PRO A 138 5.09 1.71 -3.12
CA PRO A 138 5.39 3.08 -3.57
C PRO A 138 4.33 3.68 -4.49
N SER A 139 3.51 2.86 -5.13
CA SER A 139 2.37 3.32 -5.92
C SER A 139 1.34 4.12 -5.10
N PHE A 140 1.13 3.78 -3.82
CA PHE A 140 0.18 4.45 -2.93
C PHE A 140 0.78 5.57 -2.06
N GLY A 141 2.05 5.93 -2.27
CA GLY A 141 2.62 7.08 -1.57
C GLY A 141 4.13 7.12 -1.46
N THR A 142 4.58 8.23 -0.91
CA THR A 142 5.99 8.55 -0.74
C THR A 142 6.70 7.59 0.22
N ARG A 143 7.99 7.35 0.00
CA ARG A 143 8.77 6.45 0.90
C ARG A 143 8.82 7.03 2.32
N PRO A 144 8.53 6.23 3.36
CA PRO A 144 8.35 6.72 4.73
C PRO A 144 9.68 6.94 5.47
N LEU A 145 10.59 7.73 4.88
CA LEU A 145 11.93 7.99 5.42
C LEU A 145 11.91 8.59 6.83
N LYS A 146 10.92 9.43 7.14
CA LYS A 146 10.76 10.02 8.47
C LYS A 146 10.38 8.97 9.52
N ALA A 147 9.46 8.07 9.18
CA ALA A 147 9.04 6.98 10.07
C ALA A 147 10.19 6.01 10.32
N LEU A 148 10.96 5.64 9.28
CA LEU A 148 12.15 4.80 9.43
C LEU A 148 13.20 5.45 10.35
N ARG A 149 13.57 6.71 10.10
CA ARG A 149 14.56 7.42 10.96
C ARG A 149 14.10 7.48 12.41
N TRP A 150 12.80 7.70 12.63
CA TRP A 150 12.23 7.71 13.97
C TRP A 150 12.29 6.32 14.63
N LEU A 151 11.97 5.24 13.89
CA LEU A 151 12.09 3.85 14.38
C LEU A 151 13.54 3.49 14.75
N CYS A 152 14.53 3.95 13.97
CA CYS A 152 15.95 3.73 14.27
C CYS A 152 16.38 4.34 15.61
N GLY A 153 15.74 5.43 16.04
CA GLY A 153 15.98 6.08 17.33
C GLY A 153 15.28 5.41 18.52
N ARG A 154 14.51 4.34 18.30
CA ARG A 154 13.79 3.62 19.35
C ARG A 154 14.62 2.46 19.90
N GLU A 155 14.67 2.36 21.23
CA GLU A 155 15.34 1.28 21.96
C GLU A 155 14.40 0.11 22.28
N SER A 156 13.11 0.40 22.52
CA SER A 156 12.10 -0.59 22.85
C SER A 156 11.00 -0.70 21.79
N ILE A 157 10.35 -1.87 21.76
CA ILE A 157 9.21 -2.20 20.92
C ILE A 157 8.17 -2.97 21.76
N PRO A 158 6.87 -2.92 21.44
CA PRO A 158 5.90 -3.82 22.02
C PRO A 158 6.35 -5.29 21.89
N PRO A 159 6.23 -6.12 22.96
CA PRO A 159 6.71 -7.51 22.94
C PRO A 159 6.14 -8.36 21.79
N LEU A 160 4.90 -8.08 21.37
CA LEU A 160 4.26 -8.78 20.25
C LEU A 160 4.97 -8.58 18.91
N LEU A 161 5.79 -7.54 18.78
CA LEU A 161 6.53 -7.21 17.56
C LEU A 161 8.04 -7.41 17.74
N ALA A 162 8.48 -8.03 18.83
CA ALA A 162 9.91 -8.22 19.11
C ALA A 162 10.63 -8.99 17.99
N GLU A 163 9.91 -9.90 17.33
CA GLU A 163 10.41 -10.73 16.22
C GLU A 163 10.04 -10.20 14.83
N ASP A 164 9.48 -8.98 14.74
CA ASP A 164 9.14 -8.37 13.45
C ASP A 164 10.43 -8.14 12.63
N PRO A 165 10.51 -8.69 11.40
CA PRO A 165 11.74 -8.66 10.62
C PRO A 165 12.15 -7.24 10.20
N VAL A 166 11.20 -6.33 9.96
CA VAL A 166 11.49 -4.96 9.56
C VAL A 166 11.99 -4.16 10.76
N TRP A 167 11.42 -4.37 11.95
CA TRP A 167 11.95 -3.81 13.18
C TRP A 167 13.39 -4.24 13.42
N LEU A 168 13.68 -5.53 13.32
CA LEU A 168 15.02 -6.07 13.55
C LEU A 168 16.03 -5.49 12.56
N ALA A 169 15.65 -5.36 11.29
CA ALA A 169 16.52 -4.85 10.22
C ALA A 169 16.50 -3.32 10.04
N ARG A 170 15.73 -2.57 10.85
CA ARG A 170 15.49 -1.12 10.63
C ARG A 170 16.75 -0.28 10.48
N LYS A 171 17.85 -0.65 11.16
CA LYS A 171 19.13 0.09 11.11
C LYS A 171 19.93 -0.18 9.84
N GLU A 172 19.59 -1.22 9.09
CA GLU A 172 20.21 -1.59 7.82
C GLU A 172 19.49 -0.94 6.63
N LEU A 173 18.20 -0.62 6.79
CA LEU A 173 17.36 -0.02 5.75
C LEU A 173 17.69 1.46 5.51
N THR A 174 17.65 1.88 4.25
CA THR A 174 17.84 3.28 3.85
C THR A 174 16.65 3.87 3.09
N LEU A 175 15.81 3.02 2.50
CA LEU A 175 14.70 3.28 1.59
C LEU A 175 15.05 4.24 0.45
N SER A 176 16.29 4.14 -0.04
CA SER A 176 16.81 4.94 -1.15
C SER A 176 17.00 4.02 -2.37
N PHE A 177 16.15 4.19 -3.38
CA PHE A 177 16.11 3.36 -4.58
C PHE A 177 16.43 4.17 -5.85
N GLY A 178 16.88 3.50 -6.91
CA GLY A 178 17.32 4.13 -8.15
C GLY A 178 18.71 4.75 -8.08
N GLY A 179 19.33 4.89 -9.26
CA GLY A 179 20.58 5.65 -9.44
C GLY A 179 21.84 5.02 -8.83
N LYS A 180 21.74 3.79 -8.29
CA LYS A 180 22.88 3.03 -7.75
C LYS A 180 22.98 1.68 -8.42
N LYS A 181 24.21 1.23 -8.66
CA LYS A 181 24.48 -0.11 -9.20
C LYS A 181 24.03 -1.21 -8.23
N GLU A 182 24.22 -0.99 -6.94
CA GLU A 182 23.89 -1.93 -5.88
C GLU A 182 23.16 -1.20 -4.76
N ASN A 183 22.24 -1.92 -4.13
CA ASN A 183 21.43 -1.43 -3.02
C ASN A 183 21.21 -2.56 -1.99
N ALA A 184 21.68 -2.32 -0.76
CA ALA A 184 21.63 -3.29 0.33
C ALA A 184 20.21 -3.48 0.89
N ASP A 185 19.27 -2.59 0.57
CA ASP A 185 17.88 -2.73 1.01
C ASP A 185 17.21 -3.96 0.39
N PHE A 186 17.47 -4.30 -0.88
CA PHE A 186 16.75 -5.40 -1.55
C PHE A 186 16.94 -6.77 -0.86
N PRO A 187 18.18 -7.20 -0.50
CA PRO A 187 18.36 -8.44 0.26
C PRO A 187 17.69 -8.40 1.64
N VAL A 188 17.68 -7.24 2.30
CA VAL A 188 17.01 -7.07 3.60
C VAL A 188 15.50 -7.25 3.46
N LEU A 189 14.88 -6.62 2.45
CA LEU A 189 13.45 -6.75 2.18
C LEU A 189 13.09 -8.20 1.80
N LEU A 190 13.90 -8.86 0.97
CA LEU A 190 13.65 -10.26 0.59
C LEU A 190 13.76 -11.21 1.80
N ASN A 191 14.72 -10.99 2.69
CA ASN A 191 14.82 -11.73 3.94
C ASN A 191 13.60 -11.49 4.84
N ALA A 192 13.13 -10.24 4.94
CA ALA A 192 11.93 -9.91 5.71
C ALA A 192 10.67 -10.58 5.14
N ILE A 193 10.52 -10.68 3.82
CA ILE A 193 9.45 -11.47 3.18
C ILE A 193 9.50 -12.91 3.67
N GLN A 194 10.67 -13.57 3.59
CA GLN A 194 10.81 -14.96 4.02
C GLN A 194 10.48 -15.14 5.50
N ARG A 195 10.94 -14.21 6.36
CA ARG A 195 10.63 -14.26 7.80
C ARG A 195 9.13 -14.10 8.10
N TYR A 196 8.44 -13.20 7.40
CA TYR A 196 6.98 -13.11 7.53
C TYR A 196 6.29 -14.41 7.10
N LEU A 197 6.77 -15.06 6.03
CA LEU A 197 6.24 -16.36 5.61
C LEU A 197 6.49 -17.47 6.64
N ASP A 198 7.69 -17.52 7.22
CA ASP A 198 8.03 -18.49 8.27
C ASP A 198 7.17 -18.29 9.53
N GLN A 199 6.77 -17.05 9.80
CA GLN A 199 5.85 -16.66 10.88
C GLN A 199 4.36 -16.84 10.52
N SER A 200 4.04 -17.28 9.29
CA SER A 200 2.67 -17.35 8.75
C SER A 200 1.94 -15.99 8.68
N GLU A 201 2.69 -14.89 8.67
CA GLU A 201 2.18 -13.52 8.49
C GLU A 201 1.99 -13.21 7.00
N PHE A 202 1.12 -13.98 6.33
CA PHE A 202 1.00 -13.98 4.87
C PHE A 202 0.55 -12.63 4.29
N VAL A 203 -0.25 -11.84 5.02
CA VAL A 203 -0.69 -10.51 4.56
C VAL A 203 0.50 -9.54 4.56
N LEU A 204 1.29 -9.50 5.64
CA LEU A 204 2.50 -8.67 5.72
C LEU A 204 3.53 -9.09 4.66
N ALA A 205 3.71 -10.41 4.47
CA ALA A 205 4.55 -10.94 3.40
C ALA A 205 4.07 -10.45 2.02
N SER A 206 2.77 -10.57 1.72
CA SER A 206 2.19 -10.16 0.43
C SER A 206 2.33 -8.66 0.17
N THR A 207 2.08 -7.83 1.19
CA THR A 207 2.28 -6.38 1.12
C THR A 207 3.73 -6.04 0.79
N LEU A 208 4.68 -6.67 1.49
CA LEU A 208 6.10 -6.44 1.24
C LEU A 208 6.55 -7.01 -0.12
N MET A 209 5.99 -8.14 -0.57
CA MET A 209 6.25 -8.68 -1.91
C MET A 209 5.78 -7.71 -2.99
N GLN A 210 4.61 -7.10 -2.84
CA GLN A 210 4.11 -6.09 -3.78
C GLN A 210 5.07 -4.89 -3.83
N THR A 211 5.50 -4.39 -2.67
CA THR A 211 6.50 -3.32 -2.57
C THR A 211 7.81 -3.70 -3.25
N TYR A 212 8.32 -4.90 -2.98
CA TYR A 212 9.56 -5.40 -3.57
C TYR A 212 9.47 -5.48 -5.10
N ALA A 213 8.35 -6.00 -5.62
CA ALA A 213 8.12 -6.12 -7.05
C ALA A 213 8.05 -4.74 -7.73
N GLU A 214 7.32 -3.78 -7.15
CA GLU A 214 7.26 -2.40 -7.65
C GLU A 214 8.63 -1.71 -7.68
N LEU A 215 9.44 -1.92 -6.65
CA LEU A 215 10.80 -1.41 -6.61
C LEU A 215 11.67 -2.07 -7.68
N MET A 216 11.58 -3.39 -7.86
CA MET A 216 12.32 -4.11 -8.89
C MET A 216 11.90 -3.70 -10.31
N TRP A 217 10.62 -3.46 -10.57
CA TRP A 217 10.13 -3.02 -11.89
C TRP A 217 10.63 -1.64 -12.29
N ARG A 218 10.94 -0.77 -11.32
CA ARG A 218 11.55 0.55 -11.56
C ARG A 218 13.05 0.47 -11.86
N GLU A 219 13.70 -0.65 -11.57
CA GLU A 219 15.13 -0.84 -11.78
C GLU A 219 15.46 -1.39 -13.19
N THR A 220 16.71 -1.19 -13.61
CA THR A 220 17.16 -1.66 -14.92
C THR A 220 17.19 -3.20 -15.01
N VAL A 221 17.15 -3.75 -16.22
CA VAL A 221 17.31 -5.20 -16.47
C VAL A 221 18.57 -5.74 -15.79
N SER A 222 19.72 -5.10 -15.99
CA SER A 222 20.99 -5.55 -15.41
C SER A 222 21.04 -5.48 -13.88
N PHE A 223 20.26 -4.58 -13.27
CA PHE A 223 20.08 -4.55 -11.83
C PHE A 223 19.28 -5.77 -11.38
N ARG A 224 18.13 -6.03 -12.00
CA ARG A 224 17.28 -7.19 -11.68
C ARG A 224 18.02 -8.52 -11.82
N GLU A 225 18.81 -8.70 -12.88
CA GLU A 225 19.64 -9.88 -13.10
C GLU A 225 20.67 -10.08 -11.96
N ARG A 226 21.31 -9.00 -11.49
CA ARG A 226 22.27 -9.06 -10.37
C ARG A 226 21.63 -9.58 -9.08
N TYR A 227 20.36 -9.26 -8.86
CA TYR A 227 19.59 -9.73 -7.70
C TYR A 227 18.81 -11.02 -7.97
N GLY A 228 18.97 -11.64 -9.14
CA GLY A 228 18.26 -12.87 -9.50
C GLY A 228 16.75 -12.70 -9.61
N PHE A 229 16.25 -11.49 -9.86
CA PHE A 229 14.81 -11.23 -9.93
C PHE A 229 14.24 -11.68 -11.29
N ILE A 230 13.50 -12.79 -11.27
CA ILE A 230 12.75 -13.31 -12.42
C ILE A 230 11.27 -12.99 -12.22
N ALA A 231 10.74 -12.04 -13.00
CA ALA A 231 9.40 -11.49 -12.79
C ALA A 231 8.29 -12.56 -12.81
N ALA A 232 8.35 -13.53 -13.73
CA ALA A 232 7.35 -14.59 -13.83
C ALA A 232 7.34 -15.51 -12.59
N GLU A 233 8.54 -15.86 -12.08
CA GLU A 233 8.67 -16.68 -10.87
C GLU A 233 8.20 -15.92 -9.63
N PHE A 234 8.55 -14.64 -9.52
CA PHE A 234 8.11 -13.81 -8.40
C PHE A 234 6.60 -13.62 -8.38
N ILE A 235 5.97 -13.41 -9.54
CA ILE A 235 4.50 -13.34 -9.65
C ILE A 235 3.85 -14.67 -9.25
N ALA A 236 4.39 -15.81 -9.71
CA ALA A 236 3.88 -17.12 -9.32
C ALA A 236 3.98 -17.33 -7.80
N TRP A 237 5.10 -16.92 -7.19
CA TRP A 237 5.30 -16.95 -5.75
C TRP A 237 4.30 -16.04 -5.01
N GLN A 238 4.06 -14.82 -5.49
CA GLN A 238 3.05 -13.92 -4.92
C GLN A 238 1.64 -14.53 -4.96
N ILE A 239 1.28 -15.22 -6.05
CA ILE A 239 -0.02 -15.91 -6.15
C ILE A 239 -0.09 -17.02 -5.11
N GLU A 240 0.92 -17.88 -5.00
CA GLU A 240 0.96 -18.98 -4.02
C GLU A 240 0.82 -18.47 -2.57
N VAL A 241 1.49 -17.37 -2.23
CA VAL A 241 1.35 -16.74 -0.90
C VAL A 241 -0.04 -16.14 -0.73
N GLY A 242 -0.59 -15.52 -1.78
CA GLY A 242 -1.95 -14.97 -1.82
C GLY A 242 -3.04 -15.99 -1.49
N GLU A 243 -2.82 -17.25 -1.87
CA GLU A 243 -3.75 -18.35 -1.58
C GLU A 243 -3.73 -18.80 -0.11
N LYS A 244 -2.70 -18.43 0.67
CA LYS A 244 -2.49 -18.94 2.05
C LYS A 244 -3.20 -18.14 3.14
N TYR A 245 -3.56 -16.87 2.93
CA TYR A 245 -4.47 -16.20 3.86
C TYR A 245 -5.92 -16.52 3.47
N ALA A 246 -6.69 -17.01 4.46
CA ALA A 246 -7.93 -17.79 4.36
C ALA A 246 -9.15 -17.14 3.66
N MET A 247 -8.96 -16.06 2.92
CA MET A 247 -10.00 -15.31 2.20
C MET A 247 -9.53 -14.82 0.81
N GLY A 248 -8.38 -15.28 0.28
CA GLY A 248 -7.66 -14.63 -0.83
C GLY A 248 -7.61 -15.33 -2.21
N SER A 249 -7.87 -16.63 -2.34
CA SER A 249 -7.73 -17.31 -3.64
C SER A 249 -8.91 -17.00 -4.57
N ARG A 250 -8.68 -16.17 -5.59
CA ARG A 250 -9.55 -16.06 -6.77
C ARG A 250 -9.12 -17.07 -7.83
N SER A 251 -9.26 -18.35 -7.54
CA SER A 251 -9.43 -19.31 -8.62
C SER A 251 -10.77 -19.00 -9.29
N VAL A 252 -10.75 -18.11 -10.29
CA VAL A 252 -11.83 -18.02 -11.26
C VAL A 252 -11.85 -19.37 -11.96
N GLN A 253 -12.74 -20.26 -11.53
CA GLN A 253 -13.19 -21.34 -12.39
C GLN A 253 -13.81 -20.65 -13.60
N MET A 254 -13.06 -20.60 -14.71
CA MET A 254 -13.63 -20.31 -16.00
C MET A 254 -14.78 -21.32 -16.19
N PRO A 255 -16.02 -20.89 -16.47
CA PRO A 255 -17.07 -21.85 -16.77
C PRO A 255 -16.63 -22.65 -18.00
N GLU A 256 -16.51 -23.97 -17.83
CA GLU A 256 -16.50 -24.88 -18.95
C GLU A 256 -17.89 -24.82 -19.60
N SER A 257 -18.00 -24.06 -20.69
CA SER A 257 -18.74 -24.35 -21.94
C SER A 257 -19.19 -23.07 -22.63
#